data_AF-A0A3C0DMQ8-F1
#
_entry.id   AF-A0A3C0DMQ8-F1
#
_cell.length_a   1.000
_cell.length_b   1.000
_cell.length_c   1.000
_cell.angle_alpha   90.00
_cell.angle_beta   90.00
_cell.angle_gamma   90.00
#
_symmetry.space_group_name_H-M   'P 1'
#
loop_
_entity.id
_entity.type
_entity.pdbx_description
1 polymer ?
#
loop_
_entity_poly.entity_id
_entity_poly.type
_entity_poly.pdbx_seq_one_letter_code
_entity_poly.pdbx_strand_id
1 'polypeptide(L)'
;MHAFWAALLAWVVILILMAVSLLLLRRQIIKFFFANFTKVLMTDNYVENLAEMYAVIFKLTPQLLLECELRSASGKSLERPFGTALRFSKWEYLFFNPVYLSRMPLADGLSAGTDVVIGPKARRPLTLQLPVMIGGMAYCNALSPAVKVALAKAASAVGTCANTGHGPFLKEERAAADKLVLQYSKGQWAHDEEIIRQADMVEIVFGRGSIG
;
A
#
# COMPACT_ATOMS: atom_id res chain seq x y z
N MET A 1 44.88 -5.78 42.83
CA MET A 1 43.47 -6.20 42.70
C MET A 1 42.51 -5.49 43.65
N HIS A 2 42.86 -5.24 44.91
CA HIS A 2 41.95 -4.59 45.88
C HIS A 2 41.50 -3.16 45.53
N ALA A 3 42.38 -2.35 44.93
CA ALA A 3 42.06 -0.96 44.54
C ALA A 3 41.00 -0.87 43.43
N PHE A 4 40.97 -1.83 42.50
CA PHE A 4 39.99 -1.88 41.41
C PHE A 4 38.58 -2.16 41.92
N TRP A 5 38.44 -3.15 42.82
CA TRP A 5 37.15 -3.48 43.44
C TRP A 5 36.61 -2.38 44.34
N ALA A 6 37.50 -1.66 45.05
CA ALA A 6 37.12 -0.50 45.85
C ALA A 6 36.61 0.67 44.98
N ALA A 7 37.26 0.95 43.85
CA ALA A 7 36.82 1.97 42.89
C ALA A 7 35.46 1.62 42.26
N LEU A 8 35.26 0.34 41.92
CA LEU A 8 34.00 -0.13 41.34
C LEU A 8 32.83 -0.02 42.34
N LEU A 9 33.05 -0.38 43.61
CA LEU A 9 32.06 -0.19 44.67
C LEU A 9 31.73 1.30 44.89
N ALA A 10 32.72 2.19 44.86
CA ALA A 10 32.50 3.62 44.98
C ALA A 10 31.62 4.17 43.83
N TRP A 11 31.86 3.76 42.59
CA TRP A 11 31.03 4.12 41.45
C TRP A 11 29.59 3.62 41.57
N VAL A 12 29.39 2.39 42.04
CA VAL A 12 28.05 1.83 42.27
C VAL A 12 27.31 2.63 43.33
N VAL A 13 27.98 3.01 44.42
CA VAL A 13 27.37 3.85 45.47
C VAL A 13 27.02 5.24 44.94
N ILE A 14 27.88 5.87 44.13
CA ILE A 14 27.60 7.16 43.49
C ILE A 14 26.39 7.07 42.55
N LEU A 15 26.30 6.03 41.73
CA LEU A 15 25.15 5.82 40.83
C LEU A 15 23.85 5.61 41.60
N ILE A 16 23.89 4.86 42.71
CA ILE A 16 22.73 4.66 43.58
C ILE A 16 22.30 5.98 44.22
N LEU A 17 23.24 6.78 44.74
CA LEU A 17 22.95 8.08 45.33
C LEU A 17 22.37 9.06 44.29
N MET A 18 22.89 9.04 43.06
CA MET A 18 22.37 9.85 41.95
C MET A 18 20.95 9.42 41.56
N ALA A 19 20.69 8.10 41.48
CA ALA A 19 19.36 7.57 41.18
C ALA A 19 18.34 7.90 42.29
N VAL A 20 18.73 7.78 43.56
CA VAL A 20 17.88 8.17 44.70
C VAL A 20 17.59 9.67 44.70
N SER A 21 18.59 10.50 44.41
CA SER A 21 18.43 11.95 44.23
C SER A 21 17.43 12.28 43.11
N LEU A 22 17.57 11.67 41.94
CA LEU A 22 16.65 11.84 40.82
C LEU A 22 15.22 11.37 41.16
N LEU A 23 15.07 10.28 41.93
CA LEU A 23 13.77 9.77 42.37
C LEU A 23 13.10 10.69 43.39
N LEU A 24 13.85 11.28 44.33
CA LEU A 24 13.34 12.22 45.32
C LEU A 24 12.94 13.55 44.66
N LEU A 25 13.76 14.04 43.73
CA LEU A 25 13.52 15.29 43.01
C LEU A 25 12.59 15.13 41.81
N ARG A 26 12.18 13.90 41.44
CA ARG A 26 11.32 13.64 40.26
C ARG A 26 10.10 14.55 40.21
N ARG A 27 9.45 14.77 41.36
CA ARG A 27 8.23 15.59 41.44
C ARG A 27 8.52 17.06 41.19
N GLN A 28 9.66 17.58 41.66
CA GLN A 28 10.07 18.96 41.45
C GLN A 28 10.52 19.19 40.01
N ILE A 29 11.28 18.25 39.45
CA ILE A 29 11.71 18.25 38.05
C ILE A 29 10.48 18.25 37.14
N ILE A 30 9.56 17.28 37.32
CA ILE A 30 8.33 17.20 36.52
C ILE A 30 7.52 18.48 36.66
N LYS A 31 7.34 19.03 37.87
CA LYS A 31 6.61 20.29 38.06
C LYS A 31 7.28 21.46 37.35
N PHE A 32 8.60 21.58 37.40
CA PHE A 32 9.33 22.66 36.75
C PHE A 32 9.19 22.60 35.23
N PHE A 33 9.43 21.43 34.63
CA PHE A 33 9.25 21.23 33.20
C PHE A 33 7.80 21.44 32.78
N PHE A 34 6.84 20.88 33.51
CA PHE A 34 5.42 20.99 33.19
C PHE A 34 4.90 22.42 33.33
N ALA A 35 5.31 23.16 34.37
CA ALA A 35 4.91 24.55 34.56
C ALA A 35 5.47 25.46 33.46
N ASN A 36 6.75 25.29 33.11
CA ASN A 36 7.36 26.06 32.02
C ASN A 36 6.74 25.72 30.67
N PHE A 37 6.54 24.42 30.39
CA PHE A 37 5.90 23.97 29.15
C PHE A 37 4.46 24.50 29.04
N THR A 38 3.68 24.41 30.12
CA THR A 38 2.29 24.91 30.14
C THR A 38 2.24 26.42 29.99
N LYS A 39 3.17 27.15 30.62
CA LYS A 39 3.26 28.60 30.47
C LYS A 39 3.53 28.97 29.01
N VAL A 40 4.56 28.39 28.39
CA VAL A 40 4.87 28.60 26.96
C VAL A 40 3.64 28.29 26.10
N LEU A 41 3.01 27.12 26.29
CA LEU A 41 1.83 26.71 25.53
C LEU A 41 0.61 27.64 25.71
N MET A 42 0.45 28.28 26.87
CA MET A 42 -0.75 29.08 27.20
C MET A 42 -0.56 30.60 27.07
N THR A 43 0.68 31.10 27.02
CA THR A 43 0.95 32.55 26.97
C THR A 43 1.57 33.02 25.66
N ASP A 44 2.19 32.14 24.88
CA ASP A 44 2.83 32.54 23.63
C ASP A 44 1.81 32.85 22.53
N ASN A 45 2.18 33.76 21.63
CA ASN A 45 1.37 34.11 20.47
C ASN A 45 1.10 32.88 19.61
N TYR A 46 -0.14 32.71 19.15
CA TYR A 46 -0.59 31.50 18.45
C TYR A 46 0.30 31.11 17.26
N VAL A 47 0.87 32.09 16.54
CA VAL A 47 1.73 31.86 15.37
C VAL A 47 3.07 31.17 15.73
N GLU A 48 3.57 31.39 16.94
CA GLU A 48 4.83 30.82 17.44
C GLU A 48 4.60 29.64 18.39
N ASN A 49 3.34 29.35 18.70
CA ASN A 49 2.95 28.41 19.72
C ASN A 49 2.97 26.97 19.20
N LEU A 50 3.47 26.02 20.00
CA LEU A 50 3.43 24.59 19.69
C LEU A 50 2.00 24.06 19.49
N ALA A 51 0.98 24.75 19.99
CA ALA A 51 -0.43 24.46 19.72
C ALA A 51 -0.81 24.62 18.23
N GLU A 52 -0.08 25.43 17.46
CA GLU A 52 -0.27 25.54 16.01
C GLU A 52 0.11 24.23 15.30
N MET A 53 1.21 23.60 15.73
CA MET A 53 1.62 22.30 15.21
C MET A 53 0.53 21.24 15.39
N TYR A 54 -0.22 21.30 16.50
CA TYR A 54 -1.38 20.42 16.69
C TYR A 54 -2.41 20.63 15.57
N ALA A 55 -2.79 21.87 15.27
CA ALA A 55 -3.74 22.15 14.19
C ALA A 55 -3.23 21.67 12.82
N VAL A 56 -1.93 21.84 12.53
CA VAL A 56 -1.30 21.37 11.29
C VAL A 56 -1.32 19.84 11.19
N ILE A 57 -0.94 19.15 12.26
CA ILE A 57 -0.90 17.67 12.32
C ILE A 57 -2.28 17.08 12.07
N PHE A 58 -3.34 17.65 12.67
CA PHE A 58 -4.70 17.16 12.48
C PHE A 58 -5.32 17.59 11.14
N LYS A 59 -4.83 18.67 10.52
CA LYS A 59 -5.26 19.08 9.18
C LYS A 59 -4.66 18.21 8.06
N LEU A 60 -3.41 17.77 8.19
CA LEU A 60 -2.68 17.06 7.13
C LEU A 60 -2.45 15.57 7.41
N THR A 61 -2.66 15.10 8.65
CA THR A 61 -2.18 13.83 9.23
C THR A 61 -0.68 13.85 9.54
N PRO A 62 -0.22 13.21 10.65
CA PRO A 62 1.19 13.15 11.02
C PRO A 62 2.08 12.56 9.92
N GLN A 63 1.57 11.56 9.20
CA GLN A 63 2.30 10.90 8.12
C GLN A 63 2.60 11.89 6.98
N LEU A 64 1.58 12.61 6.50
CA LEU A 64 1.77 13.55 5.40
C LEU A 64 2.72 14.68 5.78
N LEU A 65 2.65 15.16 7.02
CA LEU A 65 3.56 16.19 7.54
C LEU A 65 5.02 15.72 7.50
N LEU A 66 5.31 14.53 8.04
CA LEU A 66 6.66 13.95 8.03
C LEU A 66 7.16 13.73 6.59
N GLU A 67 6.31 13.19 5.73
CA GLU A 67 6.70 12.99 4.34
C GLU A 67 6.93 14.31 3.59
N CYS A 68 6.17 15.38 3.89
CA CYS A 68 6.40 16.70 3.33
C CYS A 68 7.75 17.27 3.76
N GLU A 69 8.14 17.11 5.02
CA GLU A 69 9.47 17.53 5.50
C GLU A 69 10.60 16.75 4.84
N LEU A 70 10.44 15.42 4.68
CA LEU A 70 11.43 14.62 3.98
C LEU A 70 11.56 15.01 2.49
N ARG A 71 10.44 15.35 1.84
CA ARG A 71 10.44 15.88 0.46
C ARG A 71 11.08 17.27 0.39
N SER A 72 10.80 18.15 1.34
CA SER A 72 11.35 19.51 1.39
C SER A 72 12.87 19.48 1.57
N ALA A 73 13.37 18.64 2.49
CA ALA A 73 14.79 18.52 2.79
C ALA A 73 15.58 17.83 1.67
N SER A 74 15.01 16.82 1.02
CA SER A 74 15.71 16.07 -0.04
C SER A 74 15.55 16.68 -1.43
N GLY A 75 14.50 17.48 -1.67
CA GLY A 75 14.11 17.98 -2.98
C GLY A 75 13.69 16.88 -3.98
N LYS A 76 13.44 15.65 -3.51
CA LYS A 76 13.10 14.48 -4.34
C LYS A 76 11.77 13.88 -3.90
N SER A 77 11.13 13.14 -4.81
CA SER A 77 9.97 12.33 -4.45
C SER A 77 10.41 11.19 -3.52
N LEU A 78 9.56 10.86 -2.54
CA LEU A 78 9.78 9.72 -1.66
C LEU A 78 9.41 8.42 -2.37
N GLU A 79 10.32 7.46 -2.35
CA GLU A 79 10.03 6.10 -2.78
C GLU A 79 9.23 5.38 -1.70
N ARG A 80 8.03 4.92 -2.04
CA ARG A 80 7.18 4.13 -1.14
C ARG A 80 7.23 2.65 -1.56
N PRO A 81 8.04 1.79 -0.91
CA PRO A 81 8.16 0.39 -1.31
C PRO A 81 6.84 -0.38 -1.16
N PHE A 82 5.99 0.02 -0.23
CA PHE A 82 4.67 -0.55 0.01
C PHE A 82 3.51 0.27 -0.58
N GLY A 83 3.84 1.30 -1.34
CA GLY A 83 2.91 2.21 -2.00
C GLY A 83 2.20 3.23 -1.11
N THR A 84 1.20 3.90 -1.65
CA THR A 84 0.47 4.98 -0.99
C THR A 84 -0.35 4.52 0.22
N ALA A 85 -0.36 5.31 1.29
CA ALA A 85 -1.25 5.10 2.44
C ALA A 85 -2.70 5.54 2.16
N LEU A 86 -2.93 6.26 1.06
CA LEU A 86 -4.26 6.72 0.67
C LEU A 86 -5.10 5.54 0.18
N ARG A 87 -6.11 5.16 0.96
CA ARG A 87 -7.16 4.22 0.54
C ARG A 87 -8.31 4.98 -0.13
N PHE A 88 -8.17 5.29 -1.41
CA PHE A 88 -9.28 5.81 -2.21
C PHE A 88 -10.18 4.66 -2.69
N SER A 89 -11.16 4.30 -1.88
CA SER A 89 -12.30 3.49 -2.35
C SER A 89 -13.52 3.88 -1.53
N LYS A 90 -13.96 5.12 -1.73
CA LYS A 90 -15.07 5.70 -0.99
C LYS A 90 -16.40 5.21 -1.54
N TRP A 91 -16.64 3.89 -1.46
CA TRP A 91 -17.87 3.26 -1.94
C TRP A 91 -19.10 3.79 -1.22
N GLU A 92 -18.94 4.42 -0.05
CA GLU A 92 -20.02 5.07 0.70
C GLU A 92 -20.70 6.25 -0.03
N TYR A 93 -20.08 6.81 -1.07
CA TYR A 93 -20.72 7.84 -1.90
C TYR A 93 -21.48 7.26 -3.10
N LEU A 94 -21.37 5.95 -3.36
CA LEU A 94 -22.04 5.27 -4.47
C LEU A 94 -23.29 4.55 -3.96
N PHE A 95 -24.45 5.02 -4.39
CA PHE A 95 -25.73 4.39 -4.10
C PHE A 95 -26.32 3.82 -5.38
N PHE A 96 -26.85 2.59 -5.30
CA PHE A 96 -27.61 2.01 -6.40
C PHE A 96 -29.03 2.58 -6.40
N ASN A 97 -29.54 2.95 -7.57
CA ASN A 97 -30.95 3.28 -7.73
C ASN A 97 -31.74 1.97 -7.97
N PRO A 98 -32.54 1.49 -7.01
CA PRO A 98 -33.35 0.29 -7.22
C PRO A 98 -34.48 0.60 -8.20
N VAL A 99 -34.55 -0.20 -9.27
CA VAL A 99 -35.56 -0.02 -10.31
C VAL A 99 -36.71 -0.99 -10.06
N TYR A 100 -37.80 -0.49 -9.49
CA TYR A 100 -38.96 -1.32 -9.11
C TYR A 100 -40.04 -1.43 -10.19
N LEU A 101 -40.17 -0.42 -11.07
CA LEU A 101 -41.32 -0.30 -11.98
C LEU A 101 -40.98 -0.42 -13.47
N SER A 102 -39.71 -0.29 -13.88
CA SER A 102 -39.36 -0.39 -15.31
C SER A 102 -39.15 -1.82 -15.78
N ARG A 103 -38.74 -2.72 -14.89
CA ARG A 103 -38.55 -4.15 -15.17
C ARG A 103 -38.86 -4.97 -13.93
N MET A 104 -39.52 -6.11 -14.13
CA MET A 104 -39.70 -7.08 -13.06
C MET A 104 -38.34 -7.66 -12.66
N PRO A 105 -38.14 -8.00 -11.38
CA PRO A 105 -36.96 -8.73 -10.94
C PRO A 105 -36.90 -10.09 -11.63
N LEU A 106 -35.69 -10.66 -11.69
CA LEU A 106 -35.51 -12.03 -12.17
C LEU A 106 -36.30 -12.99 -11.27
N ALA A 107 -36.92 -14.02 -11.85
CA ALA A 107 -37.63 -15.03 -11.07
C ALA A 107 -36.65 -15.83 -10.20
N ASP A 108 -37.16 -16.37 -9.09
CA ASP A 108 -36.36 -17.16 -8.16
C ASP A 108 -35.69 -18.35 -8.87
N GLY A 109 -34.40 -18.55 -8.60
CA GLY A 109 -33.59 -19.61 -9.21
C GLY A 109 -32.98 -19.28 -10.56
N LEU A 110 -33.33 -18.14 -11.19
CA LEU A 110 -32.60 -17.64 -12.36
C LEU A 110 -31.37 -16.84 -11.91
N SER A 111 -30.23 -17.06 -12.59
CA SER A 111 -29.03 -16.25 -12.41
C SER A 111 -28.95 -15.20 -13.51
N ALA A 112 -28.56 -13.98 -13.15
CA ALA A 112 -28.12 -13.02 -14.14
C ALA A 112 -26.82 -13.52 -14.80
N GLY A 113 -26.70 -13.33 -16.12
CA GLY A 113 -25.45 -13.59 -16.83
C GLY A 113 -24.35 -12.64 -16.34
N THR A 114 -23.17 -13.20 -16.07
CA THR A 114 -21.98 -12.46 -15.63
C THR A 114 -20.89 -12.40 -16.70
N ASP A 115 -21.16 -12.99 -17.86
CA ASP A 115 -20.23 -12.99 -18.97
C ASP A 115 -19.99 -11.58 -19.50
N VAL A 116 -18.74 -11.31 -19.86
CA VAL A 116 -18.31 -10.01 -20.37
C VAL A 116 -17.37 -10.19 -21.55
N VAL A 117 -17.47 -9.27 -22.51
CA VAL A 117 -16.59 -9.23 -23.68
C VAL A 117 -15.74 -7.97 -23.63
N ILE A 118 -14.42 -8.14 -23.54
CA ILE A 118 -13.45 -7.06 -23.59
C ILE A 118 -13.00 -6.85 -25.04
N GLY A 119 -13.08 -5.61 -25.49
CA GLY A 119 -12.75 -5.23 -26.87
C GLY A 119 -13.72 -5.82 -27.91
N PRO A 120 -15.05 -5.60 -27.80
CA PRO A 120 -16.03 -6.23 -28.69
C PRO A 120 -15.87 -5.87 -30.18
N LYS A 121 -15.15 -4.79 -30.50
CA LYS A 121 -14.82 -4.37 -31.87
C LYS A 121 -13.42 -4.81 -32.33
N ALA A 122 -12.66 -5.49 -31.48
CA ALA A 122 -11.34 -5.99 -31.85
C ALA A 122 -11.48 -7.22 -32.77
N ARG A 123 -10.45 -7.49 -33.56
CA ARG A 123 -10.40 -8.72 -34.39
C ARG A 123 -10.39 -10.01 -33.54
N ARG A 124 -9.87 -9.92 -32.32
CA ARG A 124 -9.78 -11.01 -31.34
C ARG A 124 -10.33 -10.49 -30.00
N PRO A 125 -11.65 -10.45 -29.79
CA PRO A 125 -12.23 -10.04 -28.53
C PRO A 125 -11.94 -11.09 -27.43
N LEU A 126 -11.82 -10.64 -26.19
CA LEU A 126 -11.60 -11.50 -25.04
C LEU A 126 -12.92 -11.68 -24.28
N THR A 127 -13.49 -12.88 -24.33
CA THR A 127 -14.72 -13.21 -23.59
C THR A 127 -14.36 -13.86 -22.25
N LEU A 128 -14.96 -13.40 -21.16
CA LEU A 128 -14.80 -13.93 -19.80
C LEU A 128 -16.15 -14.35 -19.25
N GLN A 129 -16.19 -15.35 -18.37
CA GLN A 129 -17.44 -15.84 -17.76
C GLN A 129 -17.90 -14.97 -16.58
N LEU A 130 -17.02 -14.12 -16.05
CA LEU A 130 -17.32 -13.24 -14.92
C LEU A 130 -16.62 -11.86 -15.07
N PRO A 131 -17.17 -10.80 -14.47
CA PRO A 131 -16.65 -9.43 -14.60
C PRO A 131 -15.51 -9.14 -13.61
N VAL A 132 -14.69 -10.14 -13.28
CA VAL A 132 -13.54 -9.99 -12.38
C VAL A 132 -12.34 -10.68 -13.00
N MET A 133 -11.20 -10.00 -13.01
CA MET A 133 -9.93 -10.49 -13.53
C MET A 133 -8.86 -10.43 -12.46
N ILE A 134 -7.87 -11.31 -12.56
CA ILE A 134 -6.68 -11.24 -11.71
C ILE A 134 -5.77 -10.13 -12.25
N GLY A 135 -5.46 -9.15 -11.41
CA GLY A 135 -4.58 -8.04 -11.77
C GLY A 135 -3.15 -8.48 -12.12
N GLY A 136 -2.47 -7.68 -12.94
CA GLY A 136 -1.10 -7.94 -13.39
C GLY A 136 -0.06 -7.82 -12.27
N MET A 137 0.36 -8.96 -11.73
CA MET A 137 1.41 -9.07 -10.72
C MET A 137 2.62 -9.84 -11.28
N ALA A 138 3.79 -9.21 -11.22
CA ALA A 138 5.00 -9.69 -11.86
C ALA A 138 5.58 -10.93 -11.18
N TYR A 139 6.00 -11.91 -11.98
CA TYR A 139 6.90 -12.98 -11.54
C TYR A 139 8.27 -12.40 -11.11
N CYS A 140 8.93 -13.04 -10.15
CA CYS A 140 10.20 -12.66 -9.48
C CYS A 140 10.12 -11.41 -8.59
N ASN A 141 9.44 -10.35 -9.04
CA ASN A 141 9.41 -9.08 -8.33
C ASN A 141 8.26 -9.02 -7.30
N ALA A 142 7.11 -9.62 -7.61
CA ALA A 142 5.96 -9.62 -6.71
C ALA A 142 5.59 -11.04 -6.24
N LEU A 143 5.58 -12.02 -7.14
CA LEU A 143 5.08 -13.36 -6.87
C LEU A 143 6.08 -14.46 -7.23
N SER A 144 6.01 -15.57 -6.48
CA SER A 144 6.74 -16.80 -6.80
C SER A 144 6.13 -17.52 -8.01
N PRO A 145 6.89 -18.38 -8.70
CA PRO A 145 6.37 -19.07 -9.89
C PRO A 145 5.21 -20.01 -9.54
N ALA A 146 5.27 -20.68 -8.39
CA ALA A 146 4.19 -21.54 -7.91
C ALA A 146 2.87 -20.77 -7.71
N VAL A 147 2.94 -19.55 -7.17
CA VAL A 147 1.75 -18.70 -6.99
C VAL A 147 1.19 -18.25 -8.34
N LYS A 148 2.05 -17.86 -9.29
CA LYS A 148 1.64 -17.49 -10.65
C LYS A 148 0.90 -18.64 -11.36
N VAL A 149 1.44 -19.86 -11.28
CA VAL A 149 0.78 -21.06 -11.84
C VAL A 149 -0.54 -21.36 -11.13
N ALA A 150 -0.61 -21.21 -9.80
CA ALA A 150 -1.85 -21.42 -9.04
C ALA A 150 -2.94 -20.41 -9.44
N LEU A 151 -2.59 -19.13 -9.59
CA LEU A 151 -3.50 -18.09 -10.05
C LEU A 151 -3.97 -18.33 -11.48
N ALA A 152 -3.08 -18.79 -12.37
CA ALA A 152 -3.43 -19.16 -13.73
C ALA A 152 -4.44 -20.31 -13.78
N LYS A 153 -4.20 -21.38 -13.02
CA LYS A 153 -5.16 -22.51 -12.89
C LYS A 153 -6.50 -22.04 -12.34
N ALA A 154 -6.48 -21.20 -11.30
CA ALA A 154 -7.70 -20.66 -10.71
C ALA A 154 -8.48 -19.82 -11.73
N ALA A 155 -7.81 -18.94 -12.47
CA ALA A 155 -8.43 -18.12 -13.51
C ALA A 155 -9.10 -18.99 -14.58
N SER A 156 -8.41 -20.01 -15.07
CA SER A 156 -8.94 -20.98 -16.03
C SER A 156 -10.17 -21.72 -15.47
N ALA A 157 -10.11 -22.17 -14.21
CA ALA A 157 -11.17 -22.94 -13.59
C ALA A 157 -12.48 -22.14 -13.42
N VAL A 158 -12.39 -20.84 -13.17
CA VAL A 158 -13.57 -19.96 -13.05
C VAL A 158 -13.94 -19.26 -14.36
N GLY A 159 -13.17 -19.46 -15.44
CA GLY A 159 -13.45 -18.87 -16.75
C GLY A 159 -13.11 -17.38 -16.87
N THR A 160 -12.15 -16.88 -16.08
CA THR A 160 -11.53 -15.55 -16.25
C THR A 160 -10.13 -15.65 -16.85
N CYS A 161 -9.35 -14.57 -16.86
CA CYS A 161 -8.00 -14.53 -17.39
C CYS A 161 -6.93 -14.34 -16.30
N ALA A 162 -5.75 -14.90 -16.58
CA ALA A 162 -4.51 -14.60 -15.86
C ALA A 162 -3.81 -13.39 -16.49
N ASN A 163 -2.93 -12.74 -15.74
CA ASN A 163 -2.16 -11.59 -16.21
C ASN A 163 -0.70 -11.72 -15.78
N THR A 164 0.24 -11.59 -16.72
CA THR A 164 1.68 -11.79 -16.49
C THR A 164 2.26 -10.78 -15.50
N GLY A 165 1.74 -9.55 -15.49
CA GLY A 165 2.33 -8.43 -14.75
C GLY A 165 3.63 -7.90 -15.35
N HIS A 166 4.19 -6.86 -14.72
CA HIS A 166 5.40 -6.14 -15.14
C HIS A 166 6.67 -6.94 -14.80
N GLY A 167 6.90 -8.06 -15.48
CA GLY A 167 8.05 -8.93 -15.22
C GLY A 167 8.35 -9.92 -16.35
N PRO A 168 9.31 -10.83 -16.13
CA PRO A 168 9.66 -11.86 -17.10
C PRO A 168 8.48 -12.78 -17.44
N PHE A 169 8.48 -13.30 -18.67
CA PHE A 169 7.48 -14.26 -19.13
C PHE A 169 7.73 -15.64 -18.52
N LEU A 170 6.72 -16.22 -17.87
CA LEU A 170 6.79 -17.54 -17.25
C LEU A 170 6.02 -18.55 -18.11
N LYS A 171 6.71 -19.52 -18.70
CA LYS A 171 6.10 -20.51 -19.62
C LYS A 171 5.08 -21.40 -18.92
N GLU A 172 5.34 -21.72 -17.65
CA GLU A 172 4.47 -22.53 -16.81
C GLU A 172 3.16 -21.81 -16.50
N GLU A 173 3.18 -20.49 -16.34
CA GLU A 173 1.96 -19.67 -16.22
C GLU A 173 1.14 -19.73 -17.50
N ARG A 174 1.79 -19.53 -18.67
CA ARG A 174 1.09 -19.61 -19.95
C ARG A 174 0.46 -20.98 -20.15
N ALA A 175 1.18 -22.06 -19.86
CA ALA A 175 0.69 -23.41 -20.02
C ALA A 175 -0.52 -23.73 -19.11
N ALA A 176 -0.64 -23.06 -17.96
CA ALA A 176 -1.72 -23.29 -17.01
C ALA A 176 -2.94 -22.37 -17.20
N ALA A 177 -2.76 -21.22 -17.85
CA ALA A 177 -3.83 -20.27 -18.13
C ALA A 177 -4.57 -20.65 -19.43
N ASP A 178 -5.90 -20.67 -19.39
CA ASP A 178 -6.74 -20.74 -20.60
C ASP A 178 -6.56 -19.42 -21.38
N LYS A 179 -6.84 -18.29 -20.71
CA LYS A 179 -6.69 -16.95 -21.24
C LYS A 179 -5.58 -16.20 -20.51
N LEU A 180 -4.61 -15.66 -21.25
CA LEU A 180 -3.52 -14.86 -20.70
C LEU A 180 -3.50 -13.44 -21.28
N VAL A 181 -3.52 -12.46 -20.37
CA VAL A 181 -3.22 -11.07 -20.68
C VAL A 181 -1.73 -10.83 -20.47
N LEU A 182 -1.02 -10.42 -21.53
CA LEU A 182 0.38 -10.06 -21.47
C LEU A 182 0.52 -8.57 -21.17
N GLN A 183 1.21 -8.25 -20.07
CA GLN A 183 1.44 -6.86 -19.69
C GLN A 183 2.68 -6.30 -20.38
N TYR A 184 2.47 -5.48 -21.42
CA TYR A 184 3.52 -4.79 -22.16
C TYR A 184 3.97 -3.55 -21.39
N SER A 185 5.17 -3.63 -20.83
CA SER A 185 5.73 -2.60 -19.95
C SER A 185 6.95 -1.90 -20.53
N LYS A 186 7.42 -0.84 -19.86
CA LYS A 186 8.67 -0.12 -20.22
C LYS A 186 9.94 -0.94 -19.99
N GLY A 187 9.87 -2.02 -19.20
CA GLY A 187 11.02 -2.91 -19.00
C GLY A 187 11.33 -3.72 -20.25
N GLN A 188 12.52 -4.32 -20.31
CA GLN A 188 13.01 -5.09 -21.47
C GLN A 188 12.51 -6.55 -21.48
N TRP A 189 11.40 -6.84 -20.82
CA TRP A 189 10.91 -8.20 -20.62
C TRP A 189 9.73 -8.50 -21.54
N ALA A 190 9.67 -9.73 -22.05
CA ALA A 190 8.50 -10.24 -22.77
C ALA A 190 8.10 -9.41 -24.01
N HIS A 191 9.06 -8.75 -24.66
CA HIS A 191 8.86 -7.97 -25.88
C HIS A 191 9.08 -8.77 -27.16
N ASP A 192 9.59 -10.00 -27.04
CA ASP A 192 9.80 -10.86 -28.19
C ASP A 192 8.46 -11.17 -28.89
N GLU A 193 8.45 -11.09 -30.22
CA GLU A 193 7.24 -11.30 -31.01
C GLU A 193 6.63 -12.69 -30.75
N GLU A 194 7.46 -13.70 -30.55
CA GLU A 194 7.04 -15.06 -30.19
C GLU A 194 6.26 -15.11 -28.88
N ILE A 195 6.62 -14.27 -27.90
CA ILE A 195 5.92 -14.19 -26.61
C ILE A 195 4.61 -13.43 -26.77
N ILE A 196 4.63 -12.30 -27.50
CA ILE A 196 3.43 -11.47 -27.72
C ILE A 196 2.35 -12.28 -28.45
N ARG A 197 2.73 -13.12 -29.41
CA ARG A 197 1.81 -14.00 -30.15
C ARG A 197 1.12 -15.06 -29.30
N GLN A 198 1.66 -15.39 -28.11
CA GLN A 198 1.06 -16.36 -27.18
C GLN A 198 -0.03 -15.74 -26.30
N ALA A 199 -0.20 -14.41 -26.32
CA ALA A 199 -1.17 -13.70 -25.50
C ALA A 199 -2.54 -13.63 -26.17
N ASP A 200 -3.60 -13.69 -25.35
CA ASP A 200 -4.98 -13.50 -25.81
C ASP A 200 -5.36 -12.01 -25.86
N MET A 201 -4.71 -11.22 -25.01
CA MET A 201 -4.81 -9.76 -24.99
C MET A 201 -3.49 -9.15 -24.54
N VAL A 202 -3.20 -7.93 -24.99
CA VAL A 202 -2.02 -7.16 -24.58
C VAL A 202 -2.46 -5.93 -23.80
N GLU A 203 -1.91 -5.74 -22.61
CA GLU A 203 -2.14 -4.56 -21.76
C GLU A 203 -0.91 -3.65 -21.80
N ILE A 204 -1.03 -2.47 -22.39
CA ILE A 204 0.06 -1.49 -22.45
C ILE A 204 0.06 -0.64 -21.17
N VAL A 205 1.11 -0.75 -20.37
CA VAL A 205 1.18 -0.10 -19.05
C VAL A 205 1.91 1.24 -19.12
N PHE A 206 1.19 2.31 -18.81
CA PHE A 206 1.77 3.64 -18.67
C PHE A 206 2.23 3.97 -17.24
N GLY A 207 1.55 3.43 -16.22
CA GLY A 207 1.84 3.69 -14.82
C GLY A 207 1.14 2.71 -13.87
N ARG A 208 1.51 2.75 -12.59
CA ARG A 208 0.93 1.92 -11.53
C ARG A 208 0.54 2.80 -10.35
N GLY A 209 -0.69 2.63 -9.84
CA GLY A 209 -1.21 3.43 -8.73
C GLY A 209 -0.48 3.24 -7.40
N SER A 210 0.31 2.17 -7.23
CA SER A 210 1.10 1.96 -6.02
C SER A 210 2.29 2.92 -5.89
N ILE A 211 2.83 3.47 -6.98
CA ILE A 211 4.05 4.30 -6.96
C ILE A 211 3.69 5.81 -6.89
N GLY A 212 2.41 6.16 -6.79
CA GLY A 212 1.88 7.53 -6.71
C GLY A 212 1.70 8.09 -5.30
#